data_AF-A0A5E5QKM9-F1
#
_entry.id   AF-A0A5E5QKM9-F1
#
_cell.length_a   1.000
_cell.length_b   1.000
_cell.length_c   1.000
_cell.angle_alpha   90.00
_cell.angle_beta   90.00
_cell.angle_gamma   90.00
#
_symmetry.space_group_name_H-M   'P 1'
#
loop_
_entity.id
_entity.type
_entity.pdbx_description
1 polymer ?
#
loop_
_entity_poly.entity_id
_entity_poly.type
_entity_poly.pdbx_seq_one_letter_code
_entity_poly.pdbx_strand_id
1 'polypeptide(L)'
;MSYYPILSAPYCIGETTLYNFSPNNWEPVKKNKQYVNLTYAQDSFWHSMVLDELDYQAYKKLNNKDIVDLIPEGVLPLLSLSKTKLPKISEQLPILDCNHTVVPEYRSTLGLKSNFTTTSYQGEINPFPSLASLLTFSPFLQFGKDVENYLLFLNLEKSPQNRIAEVEIYDAHSKLLKKTQNVHNNQISIISLDDSGFDEQSLPIVICRTMAAIPFYFSSYKRGKLLSFEHTHSPASLVVLGNRFSVQKQLKEYWLSQLKK
;
A
#
# COMPACT_ATOMS: atom_id res chain seq x y z
N MET A 1 -10.60 -1.93 9.43
CA MET A 1 -11.55 -1.98 8.30
C MET A 1 -10.91 -1.28 7.15
N SER A 2 -10.91 -1.97 6.01
CA SER A 2 -9.94 -1.73 4.98
C SER A 2 -10.46 -0.81 3.89
N TYR A 3 -9.58 0.08 3.45
CA TYR A 3 -9.72 0.83 2.23
C TYR A 3 -8.93 0.16 1.12
N TYR A 4 -9.22 0.52 -0.12
CA TYR A 4 -8.61 -0.07 -1.31
C TYR A 4 -8.05 1.08 -2.18
N PRO A 5 -6.75 1.34 -2.13
CA PRO A 5 -6.17 2.48 -2.82
C PRO A 5 -6.19 2.26 -4.34
N ILE A 6 -6.33 3.30 -5.14
CA ILE A 6 -5.88 3.25 -6.54
C ILE A 6 -4.40 3.61 -6.57
N LEU A 7 -3.57 2.64 -6.93
CA LEU A 7 -2.11 2.78 -6.87
C LEU A 7 -1.57 3.75 -7.94
N SER A 8 -0.35 4.24 -7.72
CA SER A 8 0.39 5.03 -8.71
C SER A 8 1.81 4.50 -8.82
N ALA A 9 2.29 4.30 -10.05
CA ALA A 9 3.65 3.87 -10.35
C ALA A 9 4.09 4.43 -11.70
N PRO A 10 5.39 4.61 -11.95
CA PRO A 10 5.90 5.05 -13.24
C PRO A 10 5.38 4.19 -14.39
N TYR A 11 5.02 4.84 -15.50
CA TYR A 11 4.54 4.21 -16.74
C TYR A 11 3.21 3.44 -16.63
N CYS A 12 2.52 3.52 -15.48
CA CYS A 12 1.33 2.74 -15.20
C CYS A 12 0.15 3.63 -14.77
N ILE A 13 -1.04 3.10 -15.02
CA ILE A 13 -2.31 3.60 -14.50
C ILE A 13 -2.76 2.62 -13.42
N GLY A 14 -3.09 3.14 -12.24
CA GLY A 14 -3.67 2.34 -11.16
C GLY A 14 -5.10 1.90 -11.48
N GLU A 15 -5.43 0.69 -11.06
CA GLU A 15 -6.77 0.14 -11.10
C GLU A 15 -7.08 -0.65 -9.84
N THR A 16 -8.33 -0.63 -9.41
CA THR A 16 -8.82 -1.36 -8.23
C THR A 16 -10.15 -2.01 -8.55
N THR A 17 -10.26 -3.31 -8.27
CA THR A 17 -11.50 -4.08 -8.41
C THR A 17 -12.07 -4.39 -7.04
N LEU A 18 -13.22 -3.79 -6.75
CA LEU A 18 -14.02 -4.03 -5.55
C LEU A 18 -14.96 -5.22 -5.78
N TYR A 19 -15.13 -6.04 -4.76
CA TYR A 19 -16.03 -7.18 -4.77
C TYR A 19 -17.11 -6.99 -3.69
N ASN A 20 -18.38 -7.24 -4.00
CA ASN A 20 -19.45 -7.34 -2.99
C ASN A 20 -19.90 -8.79 -2.81
N PHE A 21 -18.93 -9.67 -2.59
CA PHE A 21 -19.12 -11.05 -2.17
C PHE A 21 -17.92 -11.51 -1.34
N SER A 22 -18.21 -12.35 -0.35
CA SER A 22 -17.20 -12.86 0.57
C SER A 22 -16.17 -13.74 -0.14
N PRO A 23 -14.89 -13.72 0.26
CA PRO A 23 -13.91 -14.69 -0.21
C PRO A 23 -14.13 -16.10 0.36
N ASN A 24 -15.06 -16.25 1.32
CA ASN A 24 -15.46 -17.53 1.91
C ASN A 24 -16.99 -17.68 1.99
N ASN A 25 -17.47 -18.87 2.32
CA ASN A 25 -18.90 -19.18 2.44
C ASN A 25 -19.34 -19.57 3.86
N TRP A 26 -18.45 -19.51 4.86
CA TRP A 26 -18.76 -19.93 6.24
C TRP A 26 -18.92 -18.77 7.23
N GLU A 27 -18.33 -17.59 6.98
CA GLU A 27 -18.57 -16.41 7.80
C GLU A 27 -19.86 -15.70 7.36
N PRO A 28 -20.73 -15.27 8.29
CA PRO A 28 -21.97 -14.62 7.95
C PRO A 28 -21.71 -13.23 7.35
N VAL A 29 -22.19 -13.00 6.13
CA VAL A 29 -22.18 -11.69 5.48
C VAL A 29 -23.59 -11.24 5.13
N LYS A 30 -23.85 -9.93 5.22
CA LYS A 30 -25.15 -9.37 4.83
C LYS A 30 -25.24 -9.38 3.30
N LYS A 31 -26.28 -10.01 2.76
CA LYS A 31 -26.54 -10.10 1.32
C LYS A 31 -27.31 -8.87 0.83
N ASN A 32 -26.64 -7.71 0.85
CA ASN A 32 -27.23 -6.45 0.44
C ASN A 32 -26.31 -5.67 -0.50
N LYS A 33 -26.91 -4.74 -1.24
CA LYS A 33 -26.21 -3.74 -2.02
C LYS A 33 -25.36 -2.84 -1.10
N GLN A 34 -24.21 -2.39 -1.60
CA GLN A 34 -23.29 -1.51 -0.89
C GLN A 34 -22.95 -0.28 -1.74
N TYR A 35 -22.75 0.87 -1.10
CA TYR A 35 -22.22 2.06 -1.75
C TYR A 35 -20.75 1.87 -2.07
N VAL A 36 -20.35 2.24 -3.27
CA VAL A 36 -18.96 2.43 -3.67
C VAL A 36 -18.59 3.86 -3.35
N ASN A 37 -17.65 4.06 -2.42
CA ASN A 37 -17.22 5.40 -2.02
C ASN A 37 -15.78 5.66 -2.47
N LEU A 38 -15.51 6.91 -2.77
CA LEU A 38 -14.17 7.49 -2.92
C LEU A 38 -13.90 8.39 -1.72
N THR A 39 -12.77 8.18 -1.06
CA THR A 39 -12.28 8.96 0.07
C THR A 39 -10.88 9.46 -0.21
N TYR A 40 -10.56 10.71 0.14
CA TYR A 40 -9.24 11.32 -0.04
C TYR A 40 -9.00 12.41 1.01
N ALA A 41 -7.74 12.72 1.28
CA ALA A 41 -7.36 13.80 2.19
C ALA A 41 -7.19 15.12 1.44
N GLN A 42 -7.80 16.19 1.94
CA GLN A 42 -7.66 17.55 1.41
C GLN A 42 -7.93 18.57 2.52
N ASP A 43 -7.13 19.64 2.57
CA ASP A 43 -7.30 20.78 3.48
C ASP A 43 -7.43 20.36 4.96
N SER A 44 -6.66 19.36 5.38
CA SER A 44 -6.69 18.79 6.74
C SER A 44 -8.02 18.12 7.13
N PHE A 45 -8.82 17.69 6.15
CA PHE A 45 -10.00 16.85 6.34
C PHE A 45 -9.98 15.64 5.40
N TRP A 46 -10.73 14.61 5.77
CA TRP A 46 -11.11 13.54 4.85
C TRP A 46 -12.38 13.94 4.11
N HIS A 47 -12.35 13.87 2.80
CA HIS A 47 -13.50 14.07 1.93
C HIS A 47 -13.98 12.74 1.41
N SER A 48 -15.30 12.52 1.36
CA SER A 48 -15.88 11.29 0.80
C SER A 48 -17.06 11.59 -0.12
N MET A 49 -17.18 10.80 -1.18
CA MET A 49 -18.33 10.83 -2.09
C MET A 49 -18.71 9.43 -2.55
N VAL A 50 -19.99 9.26 -2.86
CA VAL A 50 -20.51 8.02 -3.45
C VAL A 50 -20.29 8.09 -4.97
N LEU A 51 -19.60 7.10 -5.51
CA LEU A 51 -19.40 6.94 -6.94
C LEU A 51 -20.50 6.10 -7.58
N ASP A 52 -20.94 5.05 -6.88
CA ASP A 52 -21.86 4.05 -7.42
C ASP A 52 -22.51 3.23 -6.29
N GLU A 53 -23.40 2.32 -6.67
CA GLU A 53 -23.92 1.25 -5.84
C GLU A 53 -23.56 -0.12 -6.45
N LEU A 54 -23.14 -1.06 -5.61
CA LEU A 54 -22.71 -2.39 -6.01
C LEU A 54 -23.64 -3.46 -5.42
N ASP A 55 -24.34 -4.18 -6.29
CA ASP A 55 -25.22 -5.28 -5.89
C ASP A 55 -24.43 -6.44 -5.26
N TYR A 56 -25.12 -7.25 -4.45
CA TYR A 56 -24.51 -8.45 -3.88
C TYR A 56 -24.13 -9.43 -5.00
N GLN A 57 -22.97 -10.08 -4.88
CA GLN A 57 -22.33 -10.91 -5.92
C GLN A 57 -21.85 -10.16 -7.17
N ALA A 58 -21.88 -8.83 -7.17
CA ALA A 58 -21.27 -8.03 -8.21
C ALA A 58 -19.84 -7.59 -7.85
N TYR A 59 -19.11 -7.12 -8.86
CA TYR A 59 -17.82 -6.47 -8.72
C TYR A 59 -17.78 -5.19 -9.54
N LYS A 60 -16.93 -4.24 -9.15
CA LYS A 60 -16.71 -2.98 -9.87
C LYS A 60 -15.22 -2.74 -10.01
N LYS A 61 -14.77 -2.53 -11.24
CA LYS A 61 -13.41 -2.08 -11.54
C LYS A 61 -13.42 -0.57 -11.75
N LEU A 62 -12.53 0.12 -11.06
CA LEU A 62 -12.30 1.56 -11.17
C LEU A 62 -10.80 1.79 -11.42
N ASN A 63 -10.47 2.77 -12.25
CA ASN A 63 -9.10 3.15 -12.55
C ASN A 63 -8.90 4.65 -12.34
N ASN A 64 -7.64 5.10 -12.35
CA ASN A 64 -7.32 6.51 -12.11
C ASN A 64 -8.10 7.48 -13.02
N LYS A 65 -8.32 7.14 -14.30
CA LYS A 65 -9.08 8.01 -15.22
C LYS A 65 -10.55 8.17 -14.83
N ASP A 66 -11.12 7.21 -14.09
CA ASP A 66 -12.51 7.28 -13.65
C ASP A 66 -12.71 8.27 -12.49
N ILE A 67 -11.63 8.70 -11.84
CA ILE A 67 -11.67 9.50 -10.60
C ILE A 67 -10.76 10.73 -10.60
N VAL A 68 -9.85 10.88 -11.57
CA VAL A 68 -8.85 11.96 -11.57
C VAL A 68 -9.47 13.35 -11.54
N ASP A 69 -10.62 13.55 -12.19
CA ASP A 69 -11.33 14.84 -12.21
C ASP A 69 -12.15 15.10 -10.93
N LEU A 70 -12.22 14.12 -10.03
CA LEU A 70 -13.00 14.19 -8.78
C LEU A 70 -12.15 14.52 -7.56
N ILE A 71 -10.82 14.51 -7.70
CA ILE A 71 -9.88 14.70 -6.59
C ILE A 71 -8.78 15.69 -6.97
N PRO A 72 -8.16 16.39 -5.99
CA PRO A 72 -6.98 17.20 -6.27
C PRO A 72 -5.80 16.37 -6.79
N GLU A 73 -4.92 17.00 -7.55
CA GLU A 73 -3.71 16.33 -8.04
C GLU A 73 -2.82 15.87 -6.88
N GLY A 74 -2.27 14.66 -6.99
CA GLY A 74 -1.28 14.12 -6.04
C GLY A 74 -1.85 13.55 -4.74
N VAL A 75 -3.17 13.55 -4.53
CA VAL A 75 -3.77 12.90 -3.35
C VAL A 75 -3.94 11.40 -3.55
N LEU A 76 -3.96 10.63 -2.47
CA LEU A 76 -4.24 9.19 -2.52
C LEU A 76 -5.75 8.92 -2.60
N PRO A 77 -6.25 8.39 -3.72
CA PRO A 77 -7.63 7.90 -3.80
C PRO A 77 -7.81 6.59 -3.04
N LEU A 78 -8.76 6.56 -2.12
CA LEU A 78 -9.14 5.39 -1.35
C LEU A 78 -10.56 4.98 -1.70
N LEU A 79 -10.71 3.81 -2.32
CA LEU A 79 -12.02 3.21 -2.54
C LEU A 79 -12.46 2.43 -1.30
N SER A 80 -13.77 2.36 -1.09
CA SER A 80 -14.37 1.52 -0.05
C SER A 80 -15.78 1.10 -0.41
N LEU A 81 -16.23 0.02 0.23
CA LEU A 81 -17.64 -0.36 0.23
C LEU A 81 -18.25 -0.04 1.58
N SER A 82 -19.51 0.40 1.60
CA SER A 82 -20.26 0.62 2.85
C SER A 82 -21.75 0.39 2.67
N LYS A 83 -22.45 0.02 3.74
CA LYS A 83 -23.91 -0.15 3.78
C LYS A 83 -24.63 1.20 3.85
N THR A 84 -23.97 2.21 4.42
CA THR A 84 -24.46 3.58 4.57
C THR A 84 -23.52 4.55 3.86
N LYS A 85 -24.05 5.69 3.42
CA LYS A 85 -23.23 6.75 2.82
C LYS A 85 -22.24 7.30 3.85
N LEU A 86 -21.00 7.52 3.44
CA LEU A 86 -19.99 8.13 4.30
C LEU A 86 -20.27 9.64 4.49
N PRO A 87 -19.82 10.24 5.60
CA PRO A 87 -19.89 11.69 5.77
C PRO A 87 -19.06 12.37 4.66
N LYS A 88 -19.61 13.43 4.08
CA LYS A 88 -18.92 14.15 2.98
C LYS A 88 -17.57 14.72 3.41
N ILE A 89 -17.47 15.16 4.65
CA ILE A 89 -16.26 15.70 5.27
C ILE A 89 -16.14 15.11 6.68
N SER A 90 -14.96 14.69 7.08
CA SER A 90 -14.68 14.21 8.44
C SER A 90 -13.26 14.57 8.91
N GLU A 91 -13.12 14.80 10.22
CA GLU A 91 -11.83 15.09 10.87
C GLU A 91 -10.92 13.86 10.98
N GLN A 92 -11.52 12.66 10.91
CA GLN A 92 -10.81 11.39 10.92
C GLN A 92 -11.31 10.51 9.79
N LEU A 93 -10.47 9.56 9.37
CA LEU A 93 -10.80 8.61 8.33
C LEU A 93 -12.09 7.86 8.72
N PRO A 94 -13.15 7.86 7.88
CA PRO A 94 -14.43 7.27 8.24
C PRO A 94 -14.33 5.80 8.65
N ILE A 95 -15.15 5.41 9.63
CA ILE A 95 -15.31 4.00 10.00
C ILE A 95 -16.35 3.39 9.06
N LEU A 96 -15.95 2.37 8.30
CA LEU A 96 -16.79 1.74 7.29
C LEU A 96 -17.78 0.76 7.92
N ASP A 97 -19.09 0.92 7.75
CA ASP A 97 -20.03 -0.18 8.01
C ASP A 97 -20.13 -1.06 6.76
N CYS A 98 -19.25 -2.05 6.62
CA CYS A 98 -19.19 -2.92 5.44
C CYS A 98 -19.36 -4.40 5.79
N ASN A 99 -19.40 -5.25 4.76
CA ASN A 99 -19.18 -6.68 4.97
C ASN A 99 -17.68 -6.90 5.19
N HIS A 100 -17.33 -7.85 6.06
CA HIS A 100 -15.95 -8.26 6.27
C HIS A 100 -15.92 -9.74 6.65
N THR A 101 -14.80 -10.36 6.38
CA THR A 101 -14.42 -11.71 6.80
C THR A 101 -13.08 -11.62 7.51
N VAL A 102 -12.84 -12.52 8.46
CA VAL A 102 -11.58 -12.57 9.20
C VAL A 102 -10.61 -13.54 8.53
N VAL A 103 -11.10 -14.65 7.99
CA VAL A 103 -10.25 -15.72 7.42
C VAL A 103 -10.86 -16.25 6.12
N PRO A 104 -10.31 -15.91 4.94
CA PRO A 104 -9.33 -14.84 4.72
C PRO A 104 -9.96 -13.45 4.90
N GLU A 105 -9.13 -12.44 5.15
CA GLU A 105 -9.59 -11.05 5.19
C GLU A 105 -10.16 -10.63 3.83
N TYR A 106 -11.12 -9.71 3.86
CA TYR A 106 -11.75 -9.17 2.67
C TYR A 106 -10.75 -8.29 1.89
N ARG A 107 -10.47 -8.65 0.64
CA ARG A 107 -9.48 -7.98 -0.22
C ARG A 107 -10.06 -7.54 -1.55
N SER A 108 -9.45 -6.52 -2.13
CA SER A 108 -9.69 -6.09 -3.50
C SER A 108 -8.50 -6.45 -4.38
N THR A 109 -8.72 -6.47 -5.70
CA THR A 109 -7.60 -6.58 -6.64
C THR A 109 -7.04 -5.19 -6.90
N LEU A 110 -5.83 -4.90 -6.42
CA LEU A 110 -5.09 -3.69 -6.71
C LEU A 110 -4.17 -3.96 -7.90
N GLY A 111 -4.21 -3.13 -8.94
CA GLY A 111 -3.50 -3.35 -10.18
C GLY A 111 -2.76 -2.12 -10.70
N LEU A 112 -1.72 -2.40 -11.48
CA LEU A 112 -0.96 -1.44 -12.25
C LEU A 112 -0.99 -1.87 -13.71
N LYS A 113 -1.48 -0.99 -14.58
CA LYS A 113 -1.63 -1.24 -16.02
C LYS A 113 -0.77 -0.28 -16.81
N SER A 114 0.16 -0.80 -17.60
CA SER A 114 0.87 -0.02 -18.62
C SER A 114 0.13 -0.08 -19.96
N ASN A 115 0.72 0.51 -21.00
CA ASN A 115 0.23 0.35 -22.37
C ASN A 115 0.38 -1.07 -22.93
N PHE A 116 1.19 -1.93 -22.28
CA PHE A 116 1.58 -3.24 -22.81
C PHE A 116 1.08 -4.41 -21.96
N THR A 117 1.02 -4.25 -20.64
CA THR A 117 0.72 -5.34 -19.72
C THR A 117 0.08 -4.82 -18.43
N THR A 118 -0.39 -5.74 -17.60
CA THR A 118 -0.98 -5.49 -16.29
C THR A 118 -0.36 -6.43 -15.26
N THR A 119 -0.14 -5.92 -14.06
CA THR A 119 0.19 -6.72 -12.87
C THR A 119 -0.78 -6.36 -11.74
N SER A 120 -0.98 -7.27 -10.79
CA SER A 120 -1.95 -7.08 -9.71
C SER A 120 -1.60 -7.85 -8.45
N TYR A 121 -2.13 -7.37 -7.33
CA TYR A 121 -2.00 -7.95 -6.00
C TYR A 121 -3.37 -7.92 -5.30
N GLN A 122 -3.67 -8.96 -4.51
CA GLN A 122 -4.85 -8.96 -3.63
C GLN A 122 -4.53 -8.15 -2.39
N GLY A 123 -5.09 -6.95 -2.29
CA GLY A 123 -4.67 -5.97 -1.28
C GLY A 123 -5.78 -5.16 -0.65
N GLU A 124 -5.39 -4.59 0.48
CA GLU A 124 -6.21 -3.85 1.41
C GLU A 124 -5.27 -2.94 2.23
N ILE A 125 -5.76 -1.78 2.68
CA ILE A 125 -5.03 -0.94 3.62
C ILE A 125 -5.90 -0.54 4.80
N ASN A 126 -5.39 -0.81 5.99
CA ASN A 126 -5.93 -0.30 7.24
C ASN A 126 -5.08 0.91 7.69
N PRO A 127 -5.65 1.92 8.35
CA PRO A 127 -4.87 3.06 8.83
C PRO A 127 -3.85 2.60 9.88
N PHE A 128 -2.59 2.94 9.65
CA PHE A 128 -1.50 2.71 10.58
C PHE A 128 -1.61 3.66 11.79
N PRO A 129 -1.11 3.25 12.97
CA PRO A 129 -0.92 4.18 14.08
C PRO A 129 0.18 5.19 13.74
N SER A 130 0.04 6.42 14.27
CA SER A 130 1.02 7.49 14.05
C SER A 130 2.41 7.16 14.62
N LEU A 131 2.45 6.38 15.70
CA LEU A 131 3.67 5.86 16.31
C LEU A 131 3.92 4.44 15.83
N ALA A 132 4.43 4.32 14.61
CA ALA A 132 4.80 3.06 14.00
C ALA A 132 6.10 3.21 13.20
N SER A 133 6.74 2.08 12.90
CA SER A 133 7.98 2.08 12.13
C SER A 133 8.00 0.89 11.18
N LEU A 134 8.64 1.09 10.03
CA LEU A 134 8.87 0.06 9.01
C LEU A 134 10.32 -0.44 9.10
N LEU A 135 10.50 -1.75 8.98
CA LEU A 135 11.77 -2.37 8.58
C LEU A 135 11.43 -3.51 7.65
N THR A 136 11.89 -3.45 6.41
CA THR A 136 11.56 -4.43 5.38
C THR A 136 12.75 -4.66 4.44
N PHE A 137 12.69 -5.74 3.69
CA PHE A 137 13.71 -6.14 2.74
C PHE A 137 13.14 -6.16 1.32
N SER A 138 13.99 -5.82 0.35
CA SER A 138 13.66 -5.90 -1.08
C SER A 138 14.42 -7.05 -1.76
N PRO A 139 13.99 -8.31 -1.58
CA PRO A 139 14.71 -9.45 -2.16
C PRO A 139 14.44 -9.63 -3.66
N PHE A 140 13.52 -8.86 -4.24
CA PHE A 140 13.03 -9.06 -5.61
C PHE A 140 13.41 -7.91 -6.56
N LEU A 141 14.51 -7.22 -6.28
CA LEU A 141 15.10 -6.31 -7.25
C LEU A 141 15.43 -7.06 -8.54
N GLN A 142 15.14 -6.43 -9.67
CA GLN A 142 15.44 -6.99 -10.99
C GLN A 142 16.59 -6.22 -11.62
N PHE A 143 17.52 -6.96 -12.22
CA PHE A 143 18.71 -6.40 -12.86
C PHE A 143 18.73 -6.72 -14.34
N GLY A 144 19.28 -5.81 -15.12
CA GLY A 144 19.36 -5.92 -16.57
C GLY A 144 19.27 -4.56 -17.25
N LYS A 145 19.69 -4.51 -18.52
CA LYS A 145 19.57 -3.30 -19.33
C LYS A 145 18.10 -2.91 -19.46
N ASP A 146 17.79 -1.63 -19.28
CA ASP A 146 16.44 -1.04 -19.38
C ASP A 146 15.44 -1.52 -18.30
N VAL A 147 15.91 -2.11 -17.20
CA VAL A 147 15.10 -2.40 -16.02
C VAL A 147 15.19 -1.22 -15.06
N GLU A 148 14.03 -0.76 -14.57
CA GLU A 148 13.91 0.31 -13.59
C GLU A 148 13.22 -0.23 -12.33
N ASN A 149 13.78 0.01 -11.15
CA ASN A 149 13.27 -0.45 -9.87
C ASN A 149 12.80 0.69 -8.98
N TYR A 150 11.64 0.49 -8.36
CA TYR A 150 11.00 1.47 -7.49
C TYR A 150 10.47 0.83 -6.22
N LEU A 151 10.51 1.59 -5.13
CA LEU A 151 9.72 1.35 -3.93
C LEU A 151 8.51 2.30 -3.96
N LEU A 152 7.30 1.75 -3.94
CA LEU A 152 6.08 2.50 -3.69
C LEU A 152 5.77 2.38 -2.19
N PHE A 153 6.02 3.46 -1.45
CA PHE A 153 5.80 3.56 -0.03
C PHE A 153 4.37 4.07 0.23
N LEU A 154 3.45 3.16 0.50
CA LEU A 154 2.04 3.47 0.73
C LEU A 154 1.76 3.58 2.24
N ASN A 155 1.39 4.78 2.69
CA ASN A 155 0.93 5.00 4.06
C ASN A 155 -0.51 5.54 4.08
N LEU A 156 -1.26 5.12 5.10
CA LEU A 156 -2.56 5.66 5.46
C LEU A 156 -2.62 5.82 6.98
N GLU A 157 -3.11 6.97 7.45
CA GLU A 157 -3.37 7.24 8.86
C GLU A 157 -4.82 7.69 9.06
N LYS A 158 -5.31 7.67 10.30
CA LYS A 158 -6.64 8.21 10.60
C LYS A 158 -6.68 9.73 10.50
N SER A 159 -5.57 10.39 10.84
CA SER A 159 -5.45 11.84 10.77
C SER A 159 -5.23 12.27 9.32
N PRO A 160 -5.99 13.25 8.79
CA PRO A 160 -5.77 13.82 7.47
C PRO A 160 -4.58 14.79 7.45
N GLN A 161 -3.99 15.10 8.60
CA GLN A 161 -2.88 16.06 8.70
C GLN A 161 -1.64 15.51 7.99
N ASN A 162 -1.08 16.31 7.09
CA ASN A 162 0.14 15.97 6.38
C ASN A 162 1.33 15.93 7.34
N ARG A 163 2.11 14.85 7.29
CA ARG A 163 3.40 14.75 7.95
C ARG A 163 4.40 14.05 7.03
N ILE A 164 5.66 14.44 7.20
CA ILE A 164 6.78 13.86 6.48
C ILE A 164 7.50 12.89 7.42
N ALA A 165 8.00 11.79 6.85
CA ALA A 165 8.97 10.93 7.48
C ALA A 165 10.15 10.70 6.55
N GLU A 166 11.26 10.25 7.11
CA GLU A 166 12.46 9.90 6.37
C GLU A 166 12.53 8.37 6.22
N VAL A 167 12.76 7.94 4.98
CA VAL A 167 13.10 6.55 4.64
C VAL A 167 14.61 6.47 4.41
N GLU A 168 15.24 5.55 5.12
CA GLU A 168 16.65 5.18 4.98
C GLU A 168 16.73 3.84 4.23
N ILE A 169 17.56 3.73 3.21
CA ILE A 169 17.78 2.51 2.43
C ILE A 169 19.24 2.10 2.54
N TYR A 170 19.49 0.92 3.09
CA TYR A 170 20.82 0.34 3.29
C TYR A 170 21.02 -0.87 2.38
N ASP A 171 22.28 -1.24 2.16
CA ASP A 171 22.60 -2.59 1.68
C ASP A 171 22.80 -3.56 2.85
N ALA A 172 22.12 -4.71 2.81
CA ALA A 172 22.18 -5.69 3.90
C ALA A 172 23.55 -6.37 4.06
N HIS A 173 24.36 -6.43 3.02
CA HIS A 173 25.68 -7.06 3.09
C HIS A 173 26.71 -6.09 3.65
N SER A 174 26.87 -4.92 3.02
CA SER A 174 27.85 -3.91 3.42
C SER A 174 27.43 -3.12 4.66
N LYS A 175 26.14 -3.14 5.01
CA LYS A 175 25.52 -2.34 6.09
C LYS A 175 25.62 -0.83 5.89
N LEU A 176 25.96 -0.38 4.69
CA LEU A 176 26.12 1.03 4.36
C LEU A 176 24.78 1.64 3.95
N LEU A 177 24.54 2.87 4.39
CA LEU A 177 23.44 3.70 3.90
C LEU A 177 23.70 4.03 2.42
N LYS A 178 22.72 3.74 1.57
CA LYS A 178 22.77 3.98 0.13
C LYS A 178 21.93 5.18 -0.28
N LYS A 179 20.78 5.37 0.35
CA LYS A 179 19.84 6.44 0.00
C LYS A 179 18.99 6.87 1.20
N THR A 180 18.65 8.15 1.21
CA THR A 180 17.66 8.72 2.12
C THR A 180 16.62 9.47 1.29
N GLN A 181 15.35 9.35 1.64
CA GLN A 181 14.25 9.99 0.91
C GLN A 181 13.11 10.38 1.85
N ASN A 182 12.57 11.58 1.65
CA ASN A 182 11.35 12.01 2.34
C ASN A 182 10.12 11.33 1.75
N VAL A 183 9.22 10.88 2.62
CA VAL A 183 7.92 10.29 2.29
C VAL A 183 6.80 10.96 3.08
N HIS A 184 5.59 10.89 2.56
CA HIS A 184 4.42 11.53 3.14
C HIS A 184 3.40 10.50 3.62
N ASN A 185 2.69 10.81 4.71
CA ASN A 185 1.52 10.03 5.11
C ASN A 185 0.34 10.26 4.16
N ASN A 186 -0.64 9.35 4.20
CA ASN A 186 -1.86 9.43 3.37
C ASN A 186 -1.59 9.57 1.86
N GLN A 187 -0.44 9.05 1.41
CA GLN A 187 0.07 9.19 0.05
C GLN A 187 0.82 7.90 -0.36
N ILE A 188 1.07 7.78 -1.66
CA ILE A 188 2.05 6.83 -2.21
C ILE A 188 3.28 7.62 -2.60
N SER A 189 4.36 7.45 -1.85
CA SER A 189 5.67 8.04 -2.20
C SER A 189 6.44 7.06 -3.09
N ILE A 190 6.87 7.51 -4.27
CA ILE A 190 7.60 6.68 -5.24
C ILE A 190 9.09 6.99 -5.12
N ILE A 191 9.89 5.96 -4.82
CA ILE A 191 11.33 6.08 -4.61
C ILE A 191 12.05 5.22 -5.66
N SER A 192 12.80 5.82 -6.57
CA SER A 192 13.69 5.06 -7.47
C SER A 192 14.83 4.43 -6.68
N LEU A 193 15.18 3.20 -7.04
CA LEU A 193 16.26 2.42 -6.44
C LEU A 193 17.47 2.26 -7.38
N ASP A 194 17.34 2.69 -8.64
CA ASP A 194 18.37 2.48 -9.68
C ASP A 194 19.61 3.36 -9.47
N ASP A 195 19.44 4.53 -8.84
CA ASP A 195 20.50 5.49 -8.52
C ASP A 195 21.25 5.15 -7.21
N SER A 196 20.90 4.06 -6.54
CA SER A 196 21.42 3.71 -5.21
C SER A 196 22.63 2.77 -5.26
N GLY A 197 23.09 2.38 -6.46
CA GLY A 197 24.25 1.51 -6.66
C GLY A 197 24.04 0.10 -6.12
N PHE A 198 22.82 -0.44 -6.30
CA PHE A 198 22.52 -1.85 -6.05
C PHE A 198 22.86 -2.71 -7.26
N ASP A 199 23.21 -3.96 -7.01
CA ASP A 199 23.55 -5.00 -7.98
C ASP A 199 22.91 -6.34 -7.61
N GLU A 200 23.17 -7.37 -8.42
CA GLU A 200 22.60 -8.72 -8.24
C GLU A 200 22.95 -9.39 -6.90
N GLN A 201 23.94 -8.89 -6.17
CA GLN A 201 24.35 -9.39 -4.85
C GLN A 201 23.77 -8.55 -3.71
N SER A 202 23.17 -7.41 -4.03
CA SER A 202 22.63 -6.47 -3.07
C SER A 202 21.31 -6.96 -2.51
N LEU A 203 21.07 -6.66 -1.23
CA LEU A 203 19.78 -6.88 -0.58
C LEU A 203 19.38 -5.59 0.15
N PRO A 204 18.55 -4.74 -0.46
CA PRO A 204 18.14 -3.49 0.16
C PRO A 204 17.35 -3.72 1.44
N ILE A 205 17.70 -2.97 2.48
CA ILE A 205 16.93 -2.85 3.72
C ILE A 205 16.31 -1.45 3.75
N VAL A 206 14.99 -1.40 3.81
CA VAL A 206 14.23 -0.14 3.87
C VAL A 206 13.77 0.06 5.31
N ILE A 207 14.14 1.18 5.89
CA ILE A 207 13.79 1.55 7.26
C ILE A 207 13.07 2.89 7.24
N CYS A 208 11.94 2.94 7.95
CA CYS A 208 11.33 4.20 8.34
C CYS A 208 11.06 4.15 9.85
N ARG A 209 11.68 5.06 10.60
CA ARG A 209 11.67 5.00 12.07
C ARG A 209 10.40 5.60 12.68
N THR A 210 9.69 6.43 11.93
CA THR A 210 8.57 7.24 12.44
C THR A 210 7.28 7.03 11.63
N MET A 211 7.29 6.15 10.62
CA MET A 211 6.11 5.82 9.83
C MET A 211 6.14 4.34 9.44
N ALA A 212 4.99 3.67 9.56
CA ALA A 212 4.78 2.36 8.95
C ALA A 212 4.08 2.52 7.60
N ALA A 213 4.27 1.58 6.70
CA ALA A 213 3.67 1.60 5.37
C ALA A 213 3.55 0.18 4.84
N ILE A 214 2.81 0.03 3.74
CA ILE A 214 2.93 -1.12 2.86
C ILE A 214 4.04 -0.80 1.85
N PRO A 215 5.17 -1.54 1.87
CA PRO A 215 6.24 -1.37 0.90
C PRO A 215 5.95 -2.24 -0.32
N PHE A 216 5.58 -1.61 -1.44
CA PHE A 216 5.52 -2.32 -2.71
C PHE A 216 6.82 -2.14 -3.49
N TYR A 217 7.42 -3.23 -3.93
CA TYR A 217 8.54 -3.25 -4.86
C TYR A 217 8.01 -3.44 -6.27
N PHE A 218 8.33 -2.48 -7.12
CA PHE A 218 7.84 -2.40 -8.49
C PHE A 218 9.04 -2.32 -9.43
N SER A 219 9.09 -3.23 -10.40
CA SER A 219 10.08 -3.20 -11.47
C SER A 219 9.39 -3.04 -12.82
N SER A 220 9.96 -2.21 -13.68
CA SER A 220 9.47 -1.93 -15.02
C SER A 220 10.58 -2.17 -16.02
N TYR A 221 10.32 -3.01 -17.03
CA TYR A 221 11.22 -3.18 -18.16
C TYR A 221 10.77 -2.32 -19.34
N LYS A 222 11.69 -1.55 -19.93
CA LYS A 222 11.46 -0.72 -21.13
C LYS A 222 10.18 0.12 -21.00
N ARG A 223 10.04 0.85 -19.89
CA ARG A 223 8.89 1.74 -19.62
C ARG A 223 7.55 1.01 -19.68
N GLY A 224 7.48 -0.11 -18.95
CA GLY A 224 6.24 -0.86 -18.73
C GLY A 224 5.94 -1.98 -19.72
N LYS A 225 6.89 -2.42 -20.56
CA LYS A 225 6.67 -3.60 -21.42
C LYS A 225 6.47 -4.89 -20.61
N LEU A 226 7.22 -5.03 -19.52
CA LEU A 226 7.04 -6.07 -18.51
C LEU A 226 7.03 -5.38 -17.15
N LEU A 227 6.22 -5.91 -16.23
CA LEU A 227 6.02 -5.37 -14.89
C LEU A 227 6.23 -6.49 -13.86
N SER A 228 6.96 -6.19 -12.79
CA SER A 228 6.95 -6.97 -11.55
C SER A 228 6.37 -6.11 -10.43
N PHE A 229 5.53 -6.71 -9.58
CA PHE A 229 4.88 -6.00 -8.50
C PHE A 229 4.68 -6.92 -7.31
N GLU A 230 5.42 -6.64 -6.24
CA GLU A 230 5.47 -7.48 -5.06
C GLU A 230 5.46 -6.61 -3.82
N HIS A 231 5.10 -7.19 -2.68
CA HIS A 231 5.26 -6.55 -1.39
C HIS A 231 5.90 -7.55 -0.44
N THR A 232 6.63 -7.03 0.53
CA THR A 232 7.20 -7.88 1.59
C THR A 232 6.71 -7.40 2.93
N HIS A 233 6.60 -8.34 3.86
CA HIS A 233 6.33 -8.04 5.25
C HIS A 233 7.63 -7.82 6.00
N SER A 234 7.56 -7.06 7.09
CA SER A 234 8.65 -7.00 8.06
C SER A 234 9.07 -8.41 8.45
N PRO A 235 10.37 -8.67 8.70
CA PRO A 235 10.88 -10.00 9.03
C PRO A 235 10.01 -10.67 10.07
N ALA A 236 9.43 -11.80 9.70
CA ALA A 236 8.59 -12.59 10.57
C ALA A 236 9.22 -13.97 10.66
N SER A 237 9.46 -14.43 11.89
CA SER A 237 9.83 -15.81 12.15
C SER A 237 8.60 -16.60 12.58
N LEU A 238 8.56 -17.88 12.23
CA LEU A 238 7.55 -18.80 12.72
C LEU A 238 7.94 -19.17 14.17
N VAL A 239 7.28 -18.55 15.13
CA VAL A 239 7.62 -18.70 16.56
C VAL A 239 6.80 -19.82 17.17
N VAL A 240 7.46 -20.91 17.55
CA VAL A 240 6.86 -21.97 18.36
C VAL A 240 6.45 -21.37 19.72
N LEU A 241 5.21 -21.59 20.16
CA LEU A 241 4.59 -21.02 21.39
C LEU A 241 4.10 -19.56 21.32
N GLY A 242 4.01 -18.96 20.13
CA GLY A 242 3.05 -17.87 19.88
C GLY A 242 3.46 -16.43 20.22
N ASN A 243 4.65 -16.17 20.76
CA ASN A 243 5.09 -14.78 21.03
C ASN A 243 5.71 -14.09 19.79
N ARG A 244 4.95 -14.04 18.69
CA ARG A 244 5.39 -13.49 17.39
C ARG A 244 5.87 -12.04 17.50
N PHE A 245 5.14 -11.20 18.23
CA PHE A 245 5.43 -9.76 18.30
C PHE A 245 6.75 -9.46 19.02
N SER A 246 7.05 -10.14 20.13
CA SER A 246 8.33 -9.96 20.83
C SER A 246 9.52 -10.40 19.98
N VAL A 247 9.40 -11.53 19.27
CA VAL A 247 10.47 -11.99 18.36
C VAL A 247 10.65 -11.02 17.19
N GLN A 248 9.56 -10.53 16.62
CA GLN A 248 9.61 -9.54 15.55
C GLN A 248 10.27 -8.22 16.01
N LYS A 249 10.00 -7.80 17.25
CA LYS A 249 10.69 -6.67 17.89
C LYS A 249 12.19 -6.94 18.02
N GLN A 250 12.60 -8.09 18.54
CA GLN A 250 14.01 -8.47 18.69
C GLN A 250 14.75 -8.52 17.34
N LEU A 251 14.13 -9.10 16.30
CA LEU A 251 14.69 -9.13 14.96
C LEU A 251 14.90 -7.71 14.41
N LYS A 252 13.93 -6.83 14.65
CA LYS A 252 14.04 -5.43 14.24
C LYS A 252 15.16 -4.71 14.98
N GLU A 253 15.23 -4.86 16.30
CA GLU A 253 16.29 -4.27 17.13
C GLU A 253 17.67 -4.77 16.72
N TYR A 254 17.81 -6.07 16.46
CA TYR A 254 19.02 -6.66 15.93
C TYR A 254 19.43 -5.98 14.62
N TRP A 255 18.57 -5.94 13.62
CA TRP A 255 18.91 -5.32 12.34
C TRP A 255 19.24 -3.83 12.48
N LEU A 256 18.50 -3.09 13.30
CA LEU A 256 18.80 -1.69 13.57
C LEU A 256 20.17 -1.50 14.24
N SER A 257 20.61 -2.45 15.08
CA SER A 257 21.95 -2.40 15.70
C SER A 257 23.10 -2.66 14.70
N GLN A 258 22.82 -3.37 13.61
CA GLN A 258 23.82 -3.71 12.59
C GLN A 258 24.04 -2.60 11.57
N LEU A 259 23.10 -1.65 11.47
CA LEU A 259 23.09 -0.61 10.44
C LEU A 259 23.61 0.69 11.03
N LYS A 260 24.77 1.12 10.54
CA LYS A 260 25.41 2.36 10.96
C LYS A 260 24.81 3.51 10.14
N LYS A 261 24.35 4.56 10.82
CA LYS A 261 24.06 5.83 10.16
C LYS A 261 25.34 6.47 9.64
#